data_AF-A0A8J2RLH1-F1
#
_entry.id   AF-A0A8J2RLH1-F1
#
_cell.length_a   1.000
_cell.length_b   1.000
_cell.length_c   1.000
_cell.angle_alpha   90.00
_cell.angle_beta   90.00
_cell.angle_gamma   90.00
#
_symmetry.space_group_name_H-M   'P 1'
#
loop_
_entity.id
_entity.type
_entity.pdbx_description
1 polymer ?
#
loop_
_entity_poly.entity_id
_entity_poly.type
_entity_poly.pdbx_seq_one_letter_code
_entity_poly.pdbx_strand_id
1 'polypeptide(L)'
;MWQINNQSLLLQTELKLREDLADLKKNVDCMFLIVMGIFVFCLQGGFAFYESACVRLKNVTNVLFRNYIDSSISVICYHLTGYAFTFGGGDNGFCGTQYFALIGLPEDKMAHCFFQYNFAGTSTSIVKGIMHERCTTTAFICYTCLVSDFIYPVASYWALSDNGWLKVLGSRTLPEVDQFIHWPDLRTWMPFFVSQCQHCTQDRFSTGRLSWMALGSSAGTAKGIIISIGDNTVMGRIAGLASGLSSGQTPIAKEIEHFIHIITGVAVFLGVSFFIIALALGYNWLDAVIFLIGIIVANVPEGLLATVTVCLTLTAKRMAKKNCLVKNLEAVETLGSTSTICSDKTGTLTQNRMTVAHMWFDGQIIEADTSENQSGAQYDKTSLGWKALCRVACLCSRAEFKMGQQSMPILKREVNAPNIVSSFAH
;
A
#
# COMPACT_ATOMS: atom_id res chain seq x y z
N MET A 1 13.19 70.15 44.26
CA MET A 1 12.26 69.95 43.12
C MET A 1 12.91 69.23 41.93
N TRP A 2 14.14 69.60 41.53
CA TRP A 2 14.84 68.97 40.39
C TRP A 2 15.26 67.49 40.62
N GLN A 3 15.67 67.10 41.84
CA GLN A 3 16.03 65.70 42.16
C GLN A 3 14.84 64.73 42.23
N ILE A 4 13.65 65.20 42.63
CA ILE A 4 12.45 64.35 42.77
C ILE A 4 11.88 63.99 41.38
N ASN A 5 11.93 64.92 40.42
CA ASN A 5 11.44 64.70 39.06
C ASN A 5 12.30 63.69 38.28
N ASN A 6 13.61 63.64 38.55
CA ASN A 6 14.50 62.66 37.91
C ASN A 6 14.30 61.24 38.47
N GLN A 7 13.96 61.08 39.76
CA GLN A 7 13.68 59.77 40.34
C GLN A 7 12.38 59.16 39.81
N SER A 8 11.32 59.96 39.63
CA SER A 8 10.07 59.48 39.02
C SER A 8 10.23 59.13 37.55
N LEU A 9 11.06 59.87 36.80
CA LEU A 9 11.37 59.57 35.40
C LEU A 9 12.13 58.25 35.26
N LEU A 10 13.15 58.02 36.11
CA LEU A 10 13.92 56.78 36.14
C LEU A 10 13.05 55.56 36.47
N LEU A 11 12.14 55.67 37.43
CA LEU A 11 11.16 54.63 37.76
C LEU A 11 10.18 54.34 36.61
N GLN A 12 9.73 55.38 35.89
CA GLN A 12 8.88 55.20 34.71
C GLN A 12 9.63 54.50 33.57
N THR A 13 10.90 54.84 33.34
CA THR A 13 11.73 54.13 32.35
C THR A 13 12.02 52.69 32.75
N GLU A 14 12.30 52.40 34.03
CA GLU A 14 12.50 51.04 34.53
C GLU A 14 11.23 50.18 34.39
N LEU A 15 10.06 50.74 34.68
CA LEU A 15 8.78 50.05 34.50
C LEU A 15 8.52 49.75 33.02
N LYS A 16 8.76 50.74 32.14
CA LYS A 16 8.59 50.55 30.70
C LYS A 16 9.57 49.52 30.14
N LEU A 17 10.82 49.53 30.58
CA LEU A 17 11.82 48.52 30.21
C LEU A 17 11.42 47.12 30.69
N ARG A 18 10.80 47.00 31.87
CA ARG A 18 10.31 45.71 32.40
C ARG A 18 9.09 45.20 31.64
N GLU A 19 8.17 46.09 31.25
CA GLU A 19 7.05 45.76 30.38
C GLU A 19 7.54 45.30 28.99
N ASP A 20 8.42 46.08 28.35
CA ASP A 20 9.01 45.74 27.05
C ASP A 20 9.78 44.42 27.10
N LEU A 21 10.50 44.13 28.19
CA LEU A 21 11.20 42.85 28.39
C LEU A 21 10.23 41.68 28.59
N ALA A 22 9.12 41.89 29.31
CA ALA A 22 8.10 40.88 29.52
C ALA A 22 7.36 40.54 28.21
N ASP A 23 7.03 41.56 27.41
CA ASP A 23 6.43 41.39 26.09
C ASP A 23 7.39 40.71 25.12
N LEU A 24 8.68 41.07 25.15
CA LEU A 24 9.71 40.40 24.35
C LEU A 24 9.82 38.92 24.74
N LYS A 25 9.85 38.60 26.03
CA LYS A 25 9.89 37.21 26.52
C LYS A 25 8.67 36.42 26.03
N LYS A 26 7.47 37.00 26.17
CA LYS A 26 6.22 36.38 25.72
C LYS A 26 6.23 36.10 24.22
N ASN A 27 6.72 37.05 23.42
CA ASN A 27 6.82 36.89 21.97
C ASN A 27 7.83 35.81 21.57
N VAL A 28 8.97 35.71 22.28
CA VAL A 28 9.97 34.66 22.07
C VAL A 28 9.41 33.28 22.44
N ASP A 29 8.70 33.16 23.56
CA ASP A 29 8.05 31.90 23.99
C ASP A 29 6.97 31.47 22.98
N CYS A 30 6.16 32.40 22.48
CA CYS A 30 5.19 32.12 21.42
C CYS A 30 5.85 31.65 20.11
N MET A 31 6.91 32.33 19.67
CA MET A 31 7.67 31.93 18.48
C MET A 31 8.26 30.53 18.65
N PHE A 32 8.82 30.24 19.82
CA PHE A 32 9.38 28.92 20.13
C PHE A 32 8.30 27.82 20.05
N LEU A 33 7.13 28.04 20.65
CA LEU A 33 6.02 27.08 20.63
C LEU A 33 5.49 26.83 19.21
N ILE A 34 5.40 27.86 18.38
CA ILE A 34 4.97 27.71 16.98
C ILE A 34 6.00 26.91 16.18
N VAL A 35 7.30 27.23 16.31
CA VAL A 35 8.36 26.49 15.62
C VAL A 35 8.39 25.02 16.04
N MET A 36 8.27 24.75 17.34
CA MET A 36 8.22 23.37 17.85
C MET A 36 6.95 22.64 17.38
N GLY A 37 5.80 23.33 17.36
CA GLY A 37 4.56 22.76 16.83
C GLY A 37 4.67 22.38 15.35
N ILE A 38 5.36 23.18 14.54
CA ILE A 38 5.63 22.86 13.12
C ILE A 38 6.50 21.60 13.00
N PHE A 39 7.55 21.46 13.82
CA PHE A 39 8.38 20.24 13.80
C PHE A 39 7.59 18.99 14.19
N VAL A 40 6.72 19.08 15.20
CA VAL A 40 5.86 17.98 15.62
C VAL A 40 4.80 17.67 14.56
N PHE A 41 4.29 18.68 13.85
CA PHE A 41 3.42 18.45 12.71
C PHE A 41 4.14 17.71 11.58
N CYS A 42 5.38 18.10 11.24
CA CYS A 42 6.20 17.38 10.26
C CYS A 42 6.49 15.93 10.67
N LEU A 43 6.56 15.64 11.97
CA LEU A 43 6.73 14.28 12.49
C LEU A 43 5.58 13.35 12.08
N GLN A 44 4.34 13.86 11.97
CA GLN A 44 3.20 13.07 11.48
C GLN A 44 3.41 12.58 10.04
N GLY A 45 4.02 13.42 9.18
CA GLY A 45 4.44 13.02 7.85
C GLY A 45 5.52 11.93 7.87
N GLY A 46 6.46 12.02 8.81
CA GLY A 46 7.47 10.99 9.05
C GLY A 46 6.87 9.64 9.44
N PHE A 47 5.91 9.63 10.38
CA PHE A 47 5.17 8.41 10.73
C PHE A 47 4.38 7.86 9.54
N ALA A 48 3.79 8.71 8.71
CA ALA A 48 3.07 8.25 7.54
C ALA A 48 3.97 7.47 6.56
N PHE A 49 5.19 7.94 6.31
CA PHE A 49 6.15 7.23 5.47
C PHE A 49 6.65 5.94 6.14
N TYR A 50 6.96 5.99 7.43
CA TYR A 50 7.40 4.81 8.19
C TYR A 50 6.34 3.69 8.17
N GLU A 51 5.09 4.02 8.50
CA GLU A 51 3.99 3.06 8.50
C GLU A 51 3.72 2.50 7.09
N SER A 52 3.83 3.33 6.05
CA SER A 52 3.63 2.89 4.67
C SER A 52 4.69 1.87 4.22
N ALA A 53 5.91 1.95 4.76
CA ALA A 53 7.00 1.01 4.47
C ALA A 53 6.83 -0.33 5.18
N CYS A 54 6.12 -0.37 6.31
CA CYS A 54 5.85 -1.59 7.09
C CYS A 54 4.65 -2.40 6.56
N VAL A 55 3.95 -1.92 5.52
CA VAL A 55 2.71 -2.50 5.00
C VAL A 55 2.88 -2.99 3.56
N ARG A 56 2.09 -3.99 3.14
CA ARG A 56 2.14 -4.52 1.78
C ARG A 56 1.78 -3.44 0.74
N LEU A 57 2.47 -3.43 -0.40
CA LEU A 57 2.35 -2.40 -1.44
C LEU A 57 0.91 -2.09 -1.87
N LYS A 58 0.05 -3.12 -1.94
CA LYS A 58 -1.37 -2.98 -2.31
C LYS A 58 -2.19 -2.09 -1.36
N ASN A 59 -1.75 -1.93 -0.11
CA ASN A 59 -2.47 -1.22 0.94
C ASN A 59 -1.82 0.14 1.28
N VAL A 60 -0.68 0.48 0.68
CA VAL A 60 0.09 1.70 0.98
C VAL A 60 -0.76 2.97 0.83
N THR A 61 -1.53 3.09 -0.26
CA THR A 61 -2.38 4.26 -0.49
C THR A 61 -3.44 4.42 0.60
N ASN A 62 -4.04 3.31 1.07
CA ASN A 62 -5.07 3.34 2.12
C ASN A 62 -4.46 3.74 3.47
N VAL A 63 -3.22 3.33 3.74
CA VAL A 63 -2.47 3.72 4.95
C VAL A 63 -2.16 5.22 4.97
N LEU A 64 -1.67 5.75 3.85
CA LEU A 64 -1.41 7.18 3.68
C LEU A 64 -2.70 8.01 3.83
N PHE A 65 -3.80 7.55 3.23
CA PHE A 65 -5.10 8.21 3.33
C PHE A 65 -5.60 8.29 4.79
N ARG A 66 -5.39 7.24 5.58
CA ARG A 66 -5.75 7.23 7.00
C ARG A 66 -4.87 8.17 7.84
N ASN A 67 -3.58 8.33 7.52
CA ASN A 67 -2.73 9.32 8.19
C ASN A 67 -3.17 10.76 7.93
N TYR A 68 -3.60 11.04 6.71
CA TYR A 68 -4.15 12.35 6.37
C TYR A 68 -5.45 12.64 7.15
N ILE A 69 -6.34 11.65 7.23
CA ILE A 69 -7.57 11.74 8.02
C ILE A 69 -7.26 11.89 9.52
N ASP A 70 -6.25 11.18 10.05
CA ASP A 70 -5.87 11.24 11.47
C ASP A 70 -5.52 12.67 11.91
N SER A 71 -4.65 13.33 11.15
CA SER A 71 -4.22 14.69 11.41
C SER A 71 -5.40 15.66 11.36
N SER A 72 -6.24 15.56 10.33
CA SER A 72 -7.41 16.43 10.14
C SER A 72 -8.44 16.29 11.26
N ILE A 73 -8.79 15.06 11.65
CA ILE A 73 -9.76 14.79 12.71
C ILE A 73 -9.21 15.22 14.07
N SER A 74 -7.95 14.90 14.36
CA SER A 74 -7.32 15.26 15.64
C SER A 74 -7.30 16.77 15.87
N VAL A 75 -7.06 17.57 14.82
CA VAL A 75 -7.12 19.05 14.90
C VAL A 75 -8.54 19.50 15.28
N ILE A 76 -9.56 18.97 14.62
CA ILE A 76 -10.96 19.38 14.84
C ILE A 76 -11.43 18.97 16.24
N CYS A 77 -11.22 17.71 16.61
CA CYS A 77 -11.56 17.15 17.91
C CYS A 77 -10.89 17.93 19.07
N TYR A 78 -9.57 18.13 18.97
CA TYR A 78 -8.83 18.83 19.99
C TYR A 78 -9.22 20.32 20.11
N HIS A 79 -9.55 20.96 18.99
CA HIS A 79 -10.05 22.34 18.97
C HIS A 79 -11.43 22.47 19.65
N LEU A 80 -12.34 21.54 19.38
CA LEU A 80 -13.71 21.59 19.90
C LEU A 80 -13.76 21.28 21.40
N THR A 81 -13.09 20.22 21.84
CA THR A 81 -13.22 19.73 23.23
C THR A 81 -11.88 19.45 23.92
N GLY A 82 -10.86 19.03 23.18
CA GLY A 82 -9.60 18.59 23.77
C GLY A 82 -8.90 19.67 24.61
N TYR A 83 -8.76 20.91 24.11
CA TYR A 83 -8.11 21.96 24.89
C TYR A 83 -8.84 22.26 26.21
N ALA A 84 -10.18 22.24 26.18
CA ALA A 84 -11.01 22.48 27.35
C ALA A 84 -10.81 21.41 28.43
N PHE A 85 -10.71 20.14 28.03
CA PHE A 85 -10.44 19.06 28.98
C PHE A 85 -9.02 19.10 29.53
N THR A 86 -8.02 19.52 28.74
CA THR A 86 -6.61 19.53 29.17
C THR A 86 -6.22 20.72 30.05
N PHE A 87 -6.71 21.93 29.71
CA PHE A 87 -6.29 23.18 30.36
C PHE A 87 -7.47 24.07 30.79
N GLY A 88 -8.71 23.58 30.68
CA GLY A 88 -9.87 24.27 31.22
C GLY A 88 -9.82 24.34 32.74
N GLY A 89 -10.18 25.49 33.30
CA GLY A 89 -10.35 25.64 34.75
C GLY A 89 -11.40 24.67 35.31
N GLY A 90 -11.25 24.32 36.59
CA GLY A 90 -12.17 23.46 37.32
C GLY A 90 -11.56 22.95 38.63
N ASP A 91 -12.40 22.79 39.66
CA ASP A 91 -12.01 22.32 41.00
C ASP A 91 -12.11 20.80 41.18
N ASN A 92 -12.45 20.07 40.12
CA ASN A 92 -12.84 18.66 40.21
C ASN A 92 -11.68 17.66 40.01
N GLY A 93 -10.44 18.12 39.80
CA GLY A 93 -9.21 17.29 39.74
C GLY A 93 -9.09 16.28 38.58
N PHE A 94 -10.18 16.03 37.83
CA PHE A 94 -10.27 14.98 36.82
C PHE A 94 -10.22 15.51 35.38
N CYS A 95 -10.94 16.58 35.05
CA CYS A 95 -10.91 17.22 33.73
C CYS A 95 -11.29 18.71 33.82
N GLY A 96 -10.81 19.49 32.86
CA GLY A 96 -11.17 20.90 32.72
C GLY A 96 -12.58 21.11 32.17
N THR A 97 -13.22 22.21 32.58
CA THR A 97 -14.62 22.52 32.23
C THR A 97 -14.82 23.86 31.52
N GLN A 98 -13.72 24.55 31.19
CA GLN A 98 -13.74 25.88 30.59
C GLN A 98 -13.03 25.86 29.23
N TYR A 99 -13.35 26.85 28.38
CA TYR A 99 -12.75 27.05 27.04
C TYR A 99 -13.12 25.99 25.97
N PHE A 100 -14.35 25.49 26.00
CA PHE A 100 -14.89 24.67 24.90
C PHE A 100 -14.90 25.48 23.59
N ALA A 101 -14.48 24.83 22.49
CA ALA A 101 -14.28 25.46 21.18
C ALA A 101 -13.39 26.72 21.21
N LEU A 102 -12.47 26.80 22.18
CA LEU A 102 -11.59 27.96 22.44
C LEU A 102 -12.33 29.28 22.74
N ILE A 103 -13.63 29.22 23.07
CA ILE A 103 -14.42 30.42 23.36
C ILE A 103 -13.95 31.02 24.69
N GLY A 104 -13.50 32.28 24.65
CA GLY A 104 -13.02 33.02 25.82
C GLY A 104 -11.57 32.75 26.22
N LEU A 105 -10.78 32.05 25.39
CA LEU A 105 -9.36 31.85 25.62
C LEU A 105 -8.57 33.14 25.32
N PRO A 106 -7.67 33.60 26.20
CA PRO A 106 -6.83 34.76 25.92
C PRO A 106 -5.85 34.46 24.76
N GLU A 107 -5.58 35.47 23.93
CA GLU A 107 -4.84 35.34 22.66
C GLU A 107 -3.43 34.78 22.83
N ASP A 108 -2.84 34.99 24.00
CA ASP A 108 -1.50 34.53 24.34
C ASP A 108 -1.36 33.01 24.49
N LYS A 109 -2.46 32.31 24.75
CA LYS A 109 -2.47 30.85 24.87
C LYS A 109 -2.78 30.13 23.57
N MET A 110 -3.02 30.86 22.47
CA MET A 110 -3.29 30.25 21.16
C MET A 110 -2.07 29.50 20.59
N ALA A 111 -0.86 30.05 20.75
CA ALA A 111 0.37 29.35 20.35
C ALA A 111 0.57 28.04 21.13
N HIS A 112 0.22 28.04 22.42
CA HIS A 112 0.24 26.83 23.24
C HIS A 112 -0.84 25.82 22.80
N CYS A 113 -2.03 26.28 22.45
CA CYS A 113 -3.07 25.42 21.87
C CYS A 113 -2.59 24.77 20.57
N PHE A 114 -1.89 25.54 19.72
CA PHE A 114 -1.31 25.03 18.48
C PHE A 114 -0.30 23.89 18.73
N PHE A 115 0.60 24.10 19.69
CA PHE A 115 1.56 23.09 20.07
C PHE A 115 0.89 21.80 20.59
N GLN A 116 -0.12 21.94 21.46
CA GLN A 116 -0.75 20.80 22.13
C GLN A 116 -1.61 19.92 21.20
N TYR A 117 -2.30 20.50 20.22
CA TYR A 117 -3.07 19.67 19.27
C TYR A 117 -2.12 18.81 18.40
N ASN A 118 -0.94 19.33 18.04
CA ASN A 118 0.04 18.59 17.24
C ASN A 118 0.56 17.37 18.01
N PHE A 119 0.75 17.51 19.33
CA PHE A 119 1.07 16.41 20.22
C PHE A 119 -0.06 15.39 20.34
N ALA A 120 -1.31 15.85 20.49
CA ALA A 120 -2.47 14.98 20.54
C ALA A 120 -2.59 14.11 19.27
N GLY A 121 -2.48 14.71 18.07
CA GLY A 121 -2.50 13.97 16.80
C GLY A 121 -1.27 13.07 16.57
N THR A 122 -0.15 13.38 17.22
CA THR A 122 1.01 12.47 17.18
C THR A 122 0.77 11.24 18.04
N SER A 123 0.09 11.39 19.19
CA SER A 123 -0.25 10.29 20.09
C SER A 123 -1.19 9.26 19.44
N THR A 124 -2.16 9.72 18.65
CA THR A 124 -3.07 8.86 17.88
C THR A 124 -2.31 8.06 16.83
N SER A 125 -1.39 8.72 16.12
CA SER A 125 -0.54 8.11 15.10
C SER A 125 0.41 7.04 15.65
N ILE A 126 0.97 7.22 16.86
CA ILE A 126 1.85 6.22 17.48
C ILE A 126 1.11 4.90 17.75
N VAL A 127 -0.07 4.98 18.35
CA VAL A 127 -0.85 3.80 18.71
C VAL A 127 -1.53 3.18 17.48
N LYS A 128 -1.78 3.97 16.43
CA LYS A 128 -2.27 3.46 15.14
C LYS A 128 -1.30 2.45 14.49
N GLY A 129 0.01 2.61 14.70
CA GLY A 129 1.05 1.74 14.14
C GLY A 129 0.81 0.24 14.33
N ILE A 130 0.14 -0.18 15.41
CA ILE A 130 -0.18 -1.59 15.69
C ILE A 130 -1.48 -2.09 15.03
N MET A 131 -2.30 -1.20 14.48
CA MET A 131 -3.64 -1.50 13.96
C MET A 131 -3.71 -1.65 12.43
N HIS A 132 -2.58 -1.44 11.74
CA HIS A 132 -2.50 -1.51 10.28
C HIS A 132 -2.95 -2.87 9.73
N GLU A 133 -3.62 -2.85 8.58
CA GLU A 133 -4.25 -4.00 7.89
C GLU A 133 -5.41 -4.71 8.61
N ARG A 134 -5.64 -4.47 9.91
CA ARG A 134 -6.60 -5.24 10.73
C ARG A 134 -7.91 -4.50 11.03
N CYS A 135 -7.97 -3.19 10.81
CA CYS A 135 -9.13 -2.37 11.17
C CYS A 135 -9.83 -1.75 9.96
N THR A 136 -11.16 -1.72 10.00
CA THR A 136 -11.98 -0.98 9.02
C THR A 136 -11.79 0.53 9.20
N THR A 137 -12.02 1.32 8.14
CA THR A 137 -11.79 2.78 8.16
C THR A 137 -12.75 3.48 9.14
N THR A 138 -13.96 2.95 9.32
CA THR A 138 -14.93 3.48 10.29
C THR A 138 -14.45 3.30 11.73
N ALA A 139 -13.94 2.11 12.09
CA ALA A 139 -13.39 1.87 13.42
C ALA A 139 -12.18 2.77 13.71
N PHE A 140 -11.38 3.04 12.68
CA PHE A 140 -10.25 3.96 12.77
C PHE A 140 -10.67 5.40 13.10
N ILE A 141 -11.69 5.93 12.40
CA ILE A 141 -12.21 7.28 12.67
C ILE A 141 -12.75 7.39 14.11
N CYS A 142 -13.55 6.41 14.55
CA CYS A 142 -14.08 6.41 15.93
C CYS A 142 -12.96 6.38 16.97
N TYR A 143 -11.90 5.60 16.71
CA TYR A 143 -10.72 5.52 17.56
C TYR A 143 -9.97 6.86 17.64
N THR A 144 -9.67 7.48 16.49
CA THR A 144 -8.98 8.78 16.45
C THR A 144 -9.76 9.85 17.18
N CYS A 145 -11.09 9.94 16.98
CA CYS A 145 -11.93 10.88 17.73
C CYS A 145 -11.85 10.61 19.23
N LEU A 146 -12.00 9.36 19.66
CA LEU A 146 -12.03 9.02 21.09
C LEU A 146 -10.70 9.34 21.80
N VAL A 147 -9.57 9.08 21.13
CA VAL A 147 -8.25 9.37 21.70
C VAL A 147 -7.96 10.87 21.73
N SER A 148 -8.27 11.59 20.65
CA SER A 148 -8.00 13.04 20.54
C SER A 148 -8.96 13.91 21.34
N ASP A 149 -10.24 13.54 21.46
CA ASP A 149 -11.25 14.28 22.23
C ASP A 149 -11.19 14.00 23.73
N PHE A 150 -10.88 12.76 24.15
CA PHE A 150 -11.08 12.36 25.55
C PHE A 150 -9.85 11.74 26.20
N ILE A 151 -9.31 10.64 25.67
CA ILE A 151 -8.24 9.90 26.37
C ILE A 151 -7.00 10.77 26.56
N TYR A 152 -6.48 11.36 25.48
CA TYR A 152 -5.26 12.16 25.54
C TYR A 152 -5.45 13.45 26.36
N PRO A 153 -6.53 14.26 26.16
CA PRO A 153 -6.77 15.46 26.96
C PRO A 153 -6.92 15.20 28.47
N VAL A 154 -7.67 14.16 28.86
CA VAL A 154 -7.88 13.83 30.28
C VAL A 154 -6.58 13.35 30.92
N ALA A 155 -5.82 12.49 30.24
CA ALA A 155 -4.50 12.06 30.72
C ALA A 155 -3.51 13.23 30.82
N SER A 156 -3.59 14.18 29.88
CA SER A 156 -2.77 15.38 29.87
C SER A 156 -3.16 16.36 30.99
N TYR A 157 -4.46 16.50 31.31
CA TYR A 157 -4.93 17.29 32.46
C TYR A 157 -4.33 16.76 33.76
N TRP A 158 -4.30 15.44 33.92
CA TRP A 158 -3.76 14.80 35.11
C TRP A 158 -2.29 15.10 35.36
N ALA A 159 -1.48 15.11 34.30
CA ALA A 159 -0.03 15.28 34.38
C ALA A 159 0.42 16.75 34.29
N LEU A 160 -0.24 17.56 33.46
CA LEU A 160 0.25 18.90 33.07
C LEU A 160 -0.50 20.04 33.77
N SER A 161 -1.78 19.86 34.13
CA SER A 161 -2.59 20.89 34.79
C SER A 161 -2.16 21.12 36.24
N ASP A 162 -2.22 22.37 36.70
CA ASP A 162 -1.87 22.74 38.08
C ASP A 162 -2.81 22.10 39.13
N ASN A 163 -4.05 21.82 38.74
CA ASN A 163 -5.06 21.15 39.57
C ASN A 163 -5.14 19.63 39.31
N GLY A 164 -4.24 19.08 38.49
CA GLY A 164 -4.24 17.66 38.13
C GLY A 164 -3.89 16.77 39.33
N TRP A 165 -4.72 15.75 39.57
CA TRP A 165 -4.53 14.80 40.68
C TRP A 165 -3.11 14.19 40.76
N LEU A 166 -2.47 13.87 39.62
CA LEU A 166 -1.14 13.27 39.57
C LEU A 166 -0.05 14.27 39.98
N LYS A 167 -0.20 15.54 39.57
CA LYS A 167 0.70 16.64 39.93
C LYS A 167 0.57 17.00 41.42
N VAL A 168 -0.65 16.99 41.96
CA VAL A 168 -0.95 17.26 43.38
C VAL A 168 -0.45 16.14 44.30
N LEU A 169 -0.46 14.88 43.86
CA LEU A 169 0.07 13.72 44.59
C LEU A 169 1.60 13.66 44.68
N GLY A 170 2.32 14.59 44.04
CA GLY A 170 3.74 14.83 44.34
C GLY A 170 4.75 14.16 43.42
N SER A 171 4.45 13.95 42.13
CA SER A 171 5.51 13.85 41.13
C SER A 171 6.08 15.25 40.86
N ARG A 172 6.96 15.73 41.76
CA ARG A 172 7.86 16.85 41.45
C ARG A 172 8.52 16.51 40.11
N THR A 173 8.43 17.43 39.16
CA THR A 173 9.29 17.45 37.98
C THR A 173 10.73 17.30 38.44
N LEU A 174 11.30 16.11 38.23
CA LEU A 174 12.75 15.91 38.35
C LEU A 174 13.38 16.90 37.36
N PRO A 175 14.39 17.69 37.76
CA PRO A 175 15.16 18.54 36.85
C PRO A 175 15.96 17.77 35.77
N GLU A 176 15.71 16.47 35.60
CA GLU A 176 16.45 15.52 34.76
C GLU A 176 15.76 15.22 33.42
N VAL A 177 15.00 16.16 32.86
CA VAL A 177 14.46 16.01 31.49
C VAL A 177 15.56 16.15 30.42
N ASP A 178 16.79 16.51 30.79
CA ASP A 178 17.95 16.45 29.90
C ASP A 178 18.53 15.03 29.69
N GLN A 179 18.12 14.02 30.49
CA GLN A 179 18.62 12.64 30.35
C GLN A 179 17.77 11.72 29.46
N PHE A 180 16.64 12.21 28.92
CA PHE A 180 15.83 11.43 27.96
C PHE A 180 16.34 11.51 26.51
N ILE A 181 17.51 12.10 26.28
CA ILE A 181 18.31 11.97 25.04
C ILE A 181 19.45 10.95 25.27
N HIS A 182 19.11 9.77 25.76
CA HIS A 182 19.93 8.59 25.52
C HIS A 182 19.01 7.47 25.04
N TRP A 183 18.78 7.48 23.73
CA TRP A 183 18.28 6.33 22.99
C TRP A 183 19.20 5.13 23.29
N PRO A 184 18.72 4.06 23.97
CA PRO A 184 19.40 2.78 23.92
C PRO A 184 19.09 2.19 22.55
N ASP A 185 20.13 2.08 21.72
CA ASP A 185 20.27 1.14 20.62
C ASP A 185 19.03 0.84 19.75
N LEU A 186 18.80 1.71 18.76
CA LEU A 186 18.11 1.41 17.49
C LEU A 186 18.75 0.24 16.69
N ARG A 187 19.84 -0.36 17.20
CA ARG A 187 20.58 -1.48 16.60
C ARG A 187 20.06 -2.86 17.03
N THR A 188 19.14 -2.94 17.99
CA THR A 188 18.61 -4.22 18.52
C THR A 188 17.32 -4.70 17.86
N TRP A 189 16.75 -3.92 16.93
CA TRP A 189 15.50 -4.24 16.21
C TRP A 189 15.69 -4.75 14.77
N MET A 190 16.91 -5.13 14.38
CA MET A 190 17.15 -5.90 13.17
C MET A 190 17.45 -7.37 13.52
N PRO A 191 16.46 -8.28 13.53
CA PRO A 191 16.80 -9.69 13.51
C PRO A 191 17.38 -10.05 12.14
N PHE A 192 18.62 -10.50 12.19
CA PHE A 192 19.06 -11.72 11.50
C PHE A 192 18.94 -11.71 9.96
N PHE A 193 19.96 -11.11 9.33
CA PHE A 193 20.45 -11.62 8.05
C PHE A 193 20.95 -13.06 8.26
N VAL A 194 20.08 -14.02 7.96
CA VAL A 194 20.48 -15.40 7.75
C VAL A 194 21.35 -15.43 6.50
N SER A 195 22.65 -15.67 6.71
CA SER A 195 23.58 -16.02 5.65
C SER A 195 23.07 -17.26 4.90
N GLN A 196 22.64 -17.10 3.65
CA GLN A 196 22.52 -18.22 2.73
C GLN A 196 23.88 -18.48 2.09
N CYS A 197 24.58 -19.52 2.56
CA CYS A 197 25.57 -20.22 1.74
C CYS A 197 24.81 -20.88 0.59
N GLN A 198 24.91 -20.28 -0.59
CA GLN A 198 24.23 -20.72 -1.79
C GLN A 198 25.23 -21.36 -2.75
N HIS A 199 25.76 -22.55 -2.42
CA HIS A 199 26.39 -23.46 -3.38
C HIS A 199 25.99 -24.90 -2.97
N CYS A 200 25.56 -25.72 -3.94
CA CYS A 200 25.01 -27.09 -3.83
C CYS A 200 23.47 -27.21 -3.74
N THR A 201 22.73 -26.88 -4.81
CA THR A 201 21.27 -27.12 -4.89
C THR A 201 20.77 -27.70 -6.21
N GLN A 202 21.55 -28.49 -6.94
CA GLN A 202 21.11 -28.94 -8.26
C GLN A 202 20.12 -30.12 -8.24
N ASP A 203 19.97 -30.88 -7.14
CA ASP A 203 19.19 -32.14 -7.22
C ASP A 203 18.31 -32.47 -6.00
N ARG A 204 17.71 -31.46 -5.34
CA ARG A 204 16.72 -31.72 -4.27
C ARG A 204 15.32 -32.05 -4.80
N PHE A 205 14.94 -31.49 -5.95
CA PHE A 205 13.58 -31.58 -6.48
C PHE A 205 13.19 -32.95 -7.05
N SER A 206 14.17 -33.74 -7.49
CA SER A 206 14.00 -35.05 -8.10
C SER A 206 13.94 -36.19 -7.07
N THR A 207 14.24 -35.93 -5.79
CA THR A 207 14.32 -36.96 -4.76
C THR A 207 12.94 -37.39 -4.24
N GLY A 208 12.63 -38.69 -4.29
CA GLY A 208 11.39 -39.26 -3.75
C GLY A 208 11.28 -39.28 -2.21
N ARG A 209 12.22 -38.65 -1.50
CA ARG A 209 12.27 -38.61 -0.03
C ARG A 209 11.79 -37.29 0.58
N LEU A 210 11.51 -36.28 -0.26
CA LEU A 210 11.05 -34.97 0.17
C LEU A 210 9.59 -34.76 -0.20
N SER A 211 8.83 -34.16 0.71
CA SER A 211 7.48 -33.66 0.48
C SER A 211 7.48 -32.14 0.64
N TRP A 212 6.76 -31.44 -0.24
CA TRP A 212 6.82 -29.99 -0.36
C TRP A 212 5.53 -29.34 0.14
N MET A 213 5.66 -28.14 0.72
CA MET A 213 4.51 -27.32 1.10
C MET A 213 3.62 -27.03 -0.13
N ALA A 214 2.30 -27.06 0.06
CA ALA A 214 1.27 -26.91 -0.97
C ALA A 214 1.07 -28.09 -1.95
N LEU A 215 1.74 -29.23 -1.74
CA LEU A 215 1.40 -30.48 -2.42
C LEU A 215 0.37 -31.29 -1.62
N GLY A 216 -0.66 -31.79 -2.30
CA GLY A 216 -1.59 -32.76 -1.74
C GLY A 216 -1.02 -34.18 -1.79
N SER A 217 -1.44 -35.04 -0.87
CA SER A 217 -1.21 -36.49 -0.98
C SER A 217 -2.31 -37.11 -1.83
N SER A 218 -1.94 -37.84 -2.88
CA SER A 218 -2.89 -38.52 -3.77
C SER A 218 -3.25 -39.93 -3.26
N ALA A 219 -2.32 -40.64 -2.63
CA ALA A 219 -2.54 -41.96 -2.06
C ALA A 219 -1.45 -42.33 -1.03
N GLY A 220 -1.81 -43.21 -0.09
CA GLY A 220 -0.88 -43.77 0.90
C GLY A 220 -0.78 -42.96 2.19
N THR A 221 0.04 -43.45 3.12
CA THR A 221 0.37 -42.77 4.37
C THR A 221 1.89 -42.63 4.50
N ALA A 222 2.35 -41.48 4.97
CA ALA A 222 3.76 -41.20 5.15
C ALA A 222 3.98 -40.47 6.47
N LYS A 223 5.16 -40.67 7.06
CA LYS A 223 5.65 -39.90 8.20
C LYS A 223 6.94 -39.20 7.77
N GLY A 224 7.11 -37.95 8.15
CA GLY A 224 8.26 -37.14 7.78
C GLY A 224 8.62 -36.16 8.87
N ILE A 225 9.89 -35.75 8.90
CA ILE A 225 10.38 -34.70 9.80
C ILE A 225 10.25 -33.37 9.07
N ILE A 226 9.75 -32.36 9.79
CA ILE A 226 9.63 -31.00 9.24
C ILE A 226 11.02 -30.38 9.16
N ILE A 227 11.47 -30.08 7.93
CA ILE A 227 12.77 -29.48 7.66
C ILE A 227 12.71 -27.96 7.45
N SER A 228 11.54 -27.39 7.12
CA SER A 228 11.34 -25.95 6.87
C SER A 228 9.88 -25.58 7.07
N ILE A 229 9.61 -24.35 7.54
CA ILE A 229 8.26 -23.83 7.85
C ILE A 229 8.12 -22.42 7.27
N GLY A 230 6.90 -22.05 6.84
CA GLY A 230 6.56 -20.71 6.38
C GLY A 230 7.36 -20.27 5.15
N ASP A 231 7.87 -19.04 5.17
CA ASP A 231 8.63 -18.43 4.07
C ASP A 231 9.96 -19.13 3.76
N ASN A 232 10.48 -19.91 4.72
CA ASN A 232 11.68 -20.72 4.53
C ASN A 232 11.41 -21.99 3.71
N THR A 233 10.15 -22.37 3.48
CA THR A 233 9.81 -23.46 2.56
C THR A 233 10.06 -23.05 1.11
N VAL A 234 10.24 -24.03 0.21
CA VAL A 234 10.44 -23.71 -1.21
C VAL A 234 9.26 -22.94 -1.79
N MET A 235 8.03 -23.34 -1.48
CA MET A 235 6.84 -22.64 -1.97
C MET A 235 6.71 -21.24 -1.35
N GLY A 236 7.06 -21.09 -0.06
CA GLY A 236 7.14 -19.79 0.61
C GLY A 236 8.13 -18.85 -0.09
N ARG A 237 9.32 -19.33 -0.44
CA ARG A 237 10.31 -18.56 -1.21
C ARG A 237 9.81 -18.18 -2.60
N ILE A 238 9.15 -19.10 -3.31
CA ILE A 238 8.58 -18.81 -4.64
C ILE A 238 7.48 -17.75 -4.54
N ALA A 239 6.59 -17.87 -3.55
CA ALA A 239 5.55 -16.87 -3.30
C ALA A 239 6.15 -15.51 -2.92
N GLY A 240 7.18 -15.50 -2.08
CA GLY A 240 7.96 -14.31 -1.74
C GLY A 240 8.55 -13.64 -2.98
N LEU A 241 9.24 -14.41 -3.84
CA LEU A 241 9.79 -13.92 -5.10
C LEU A 241 8.69 -13.38 -6.04
N ALA A 242 7.58 -14.11 -6.20
CA ALA A 242 6.47 -13.68 -7.04
C ALA A 242 5.83 -12.37 -6.55
N SER A 243 5.76 -12.17 -5.22
CA SER A 243 5.19 -10.97 -4.61
C SER A 243 6.16 -9.79 -4.52
N GLY A 244 7.47 -10.07 -4.44
CA GLY A 244 8.53 -9.06 -4.29
C GLY A 244 9.02 -8.48 -5.62
N LEU A 245 8.55 -8.99 -6.76
CA LEU A 245 8.86 -8.44 -8.08
C LEU A 245 8.12 -7.11 -8.27
N SER A 246 8.87 -6.02 -8.38
CA SER A 246 8.34 -4.73 -8.78
C SER A 246 7.78 -4.82 -10.20
N SER A 247 6.54 -4.39 -10.41
CA SER A 247 5.99 -4.22 -11.75
C SER A 247 6.81 -3.16 -12.49
N GLY A 248 7.44 -3.55 -13.61
CA GLY A 248 8.07 -2.60 -14.51
C GLY A 248 7.02 -1.72 -15.22
N GLN A 249 7.47 -0.59 -15.77
CA GLN A 249 6.63 0.25 -16.62
C GLN A 249 6.23 -0.49 -17.90
N THR A 250 4.97 -0.38 -18.28
CA THR A 250 4.43 -0.94 -19.54
C THR A 250 4.93 -0.15 -20.75
N PRO A 251 4.97 -0.76 -21.96
CA PRO A 251 5.40 -0.04 -23.17
C PRO A 251 4.56 1.20 -23.44
N ILE A 252 3.22 1.10 -23.36
CA ILE A 252 2.33 2.26 -23.51
C ILE A 252 2.60 3.37 -22.48
N ALA A 253 2.91 3.03 -21.23
CA ALA A 253 3.25 4.04 -20.22
C ALA A 253 4.55 4.78 -20.58
N LYS A 254 5.56 4.07 -21.10
CA LYS A 254 6.82 4.68 -21.57
C LYS A 254 6.60 5.60 -22.77
N GLU A 255 5.76 5.19 -23.71
CA GLU A 255 5.42 6.01 -24.88
C GLU A 255 4.65 7.27 -24.49
N ILE A 256 3.72 7.17 -23.53
CA ILE A 256 3.00 8.34 -22.99
C ILE A 256 3.96 9.29 -22.28
N GLU A 257 4.87 8.77 -21.44
CA GLU A 257 5.88 9.58 -20.76
C GLU A 257 6.79 10.32 -21.76
N HIS A 258 7.27 9.61 -22.77
CA HIS A 258 8.08 10.20 -23.85
C HIS A 258 7.32 11.29 -24.61
N PHE A 259 6.06 11.03 -24.94
CA PHE A 259 5.18 11.98 -25.62
C PHE A 259 4.95 13.25 -24.79
N ILE A 260 4.69 13.09 -23.48
CA ILE A 260 4.52 14.22 -22.55
C ILE A 260 5.80 15.05 -22.49
N HIS A 261 6.97 14.43 -22.37
CA HIS A 261 8.24 15.16 -22.35
C HIS A 261 8.49 15.99 -23.62
N ILE A 262 8.14 15.46 -24.80
CA ILE A 262 8.24 16.22 -26.06
C ILE A 262 7.33 17.44 -26.05
N ILE A 263 6.05 17.26 -25.69
CA ILE A 263 5.08 18.37 -25.70
C ILE A 263 5.44 19.41 -24.65
N THR A 264 5.79 19.01 -23.43
CA THR A 264 6.21 19.93 -22.37
C THR A 264 7.47 20.68 -22.79
N GLY A 265 8.42 20.01 -23.46
CA GLY A 265 9.61 20.66 -24.01
C GLY A 265 9.27 21.78 -25.01
N VAL A 266 8.37 21.51 -25.96
CA VAL A 266 7.90 22.52 -26.94
C VAL A 266 7.11 23.63 -26.25
N ALA A 267 6.22 23.29 -25.32
CA ALA A 267 5.39 24.26 -24.60
C ALA A 267 6.24 25.25 -23.78
N VAL A 268 7.26 24.74 -23.06
CA VAL A 268 8.18 25.59 -22.29
C VAL A 268 9.06 26.42 -23.22
N PHE A 269 9.58 25.84 -24.31
CA PHE A 269 10.37 26.58 -25.29
C PHE A 269 9.59 27.76 -25.87
N LEU A 270 8.36 27.54 -26.33
CA LEU A 270 7.49 28.59 -26.85
C LEU A 270 7.12 29.59 -25.76
N GLY A 271 6.72 29.12 -24.57
CA GLY A 271 6.34 29.99 -23.44
C GLY A 271 7.46 30.96 -23.07
N VAL A 272 8.68 30.47 -22.85
CA VAL A 272 9.84 31.29 -22.49
C VAL A 272 10.24 32.22 -23.64
N SER A 273 10.24 31.75 -24.89
CA SER A 273 10.57 32.60 -26.05
C SER A 273 9.62 33.79 -26.17
N PHE A 274 8.31 33.56 -26.07
CA PHE A 274 7.31 34.62 -26.14
C PHE A 274 7.33 35.52 -24.91
N PHE A 275 7.68 35.00 -23.74
CA PHE A 275 7.87 35.81 -22.53
C PHE A 275 9.02 36.82 -22.71
N ILE A 276 10.16 36.40 -23.25
CA ILE A 276 11.29 37.30 -23.53
C ILE A 276 10.90 38.35 -24.57
N ILE A 277 10.17 37.97 -25.62
CA ILE A 277 9.69 38.90 -26.65
C ILE A 277 8.69 39.91 -26.05
N ALA A 278 7.79 39.48 -25.18
CA ALA A 278 6.82 40.36 -24.52
C ALA A 278 7.53 41.43 -23.65
N LEU A 279 8.57 41.05 -22.91
CA LEU A 279 9.40 42.00 -22.18
C LEU A 279 10.15 42.96 -23.13
N ALA A 280 10.67 42.45 -24.25
CA ALA A 280 11.37 43.27 -25.24
C ALA A 280 10.45 44.29 -25.96
N LEU A 281 9.17 43.97 -26.11
CA LEU A 281 8.15 44.86 -26.68
C LEU A 281 7.59 45.89 -25.68
N GLY A 282 8.03 45.86 -24.41
CA GLY A 282 7.64 46.83 -23.39
C GLY A 282 6.31 46.53 -22.69
N TYR A 283 5.82 45.29 -22.74
CA TYR A 283 4.67 44.88 -21.94
C TYR A 283 5.01 44.87 -20.43
N ASN A 284 3.99 45.09 -19.59
CA ASN A 284 4.16 44.97 -18.15
C ASN A 284 4.47 43.51 -17.76
N TRP A 285 5.30 43.30 -16.73
CA TRP A 285 5.76 41.97 -16.32
C TRP A 285 4.60 41.04 -15.93
N LEU A 286 3.53 41.60 -15.34
CA LEU A 286 2.30 40.86 -15.03
C LEU A 286 1.60 40.35 -16.29
N ASP A 287 1.47 41.18 -17.33
CA ASP A 287 0.84 40.79 -18.59
C ASP A 287 1.68 39.74 -19.32
N ALA A 288 3.01 39.86 -19.27
CA ALA A 288 3.94 38.86 -19.82
C ALA A 288 3.80 37.50 -19.11
N VAL A 289 3.62 37.47 -17.79
CA VAL A 289 3.37 36.22 -17.03
C VAL A 289 2.01 35.62 -17.37
N ILE A 290 0.97 36.45 -17.56
CA ILE A 290 -0.36 35.98 -17.98
C ILE A 290 -0.27 35.32 -19.37
N PHE A 291 0.46 35.92 -20.32
CA PHE A 291 0.70 35.32 -21.62
C PHE A 291 1.51 34.02 -21.55
N LEU A 292 2.53 33.95 -20.69
CA LEU A 292 3.31 32.73 -20.45
C LEU A 292 2.42 31.57 -19.98
N ILE A 293 1.59 31.79 -18.97
CA ILE A 293 0.67 30.78 -18.45
C ILE A 293 -0.34 30.37 -19.53
N GLY A 294 -0.87 31.35 -20.29
CA GLY A 294 -1.79 31.09 -21.40
C GLY A 294 -1.19 30.19 -22.49
N ILE A 295 0.06 30.43 -22.89
CA ILE A 295 0.76 29.62 -23.90
C ILE A 295 1.05 28.21 -23.37
N ILE A 296 1.42 28.08 -22.10
CA ILE A 296 1.66 26.76 -21.49
C ILE A 296 0.36 25.96 -21.46
N VAL A 297 -0.72 26.52 -20.90
CA VAL A 297 -2.03 25.85 -20.80
C VAL A 297 -2.58 25.49 -22.18
N ALA A 298 -2.46 26.37 -23.18
CA ALA A 298 -2.91 26.09 -24.54
C ALA A 298 -2.20 24.91 -25.22
N ASN A 299 -0.95 24.63 -24.84
CA ASN A 299 -0.17 23.53 -25.40
C ASN A 299 -0.27 22.22 -24.60
N VAL A 300 -0.84 22.24 -23.39
CA VAL A 300 -1.03 21.02 -22.58
C VAL A 300 -2.26 20.25 -23.10
N PRO A 301 -2.11 18.97 -23.52
CA PRO A 301 -3.19 18.22 -24.11
C PRO A 301 -4.05 17.56 -23.01
N GLU A 302 -4.90 18.36 -22.36
CA GLU A 302 -5.76 17.95 -21.24
C GLU A 302 -6.67 16.74 -21.58
N GLY A 303 -7.08 16.61 -22.85
CA GLY A 303 -7.94 15.52 -23.32
C GLY A 303 -7.23 14.21 -23.69
N LEU A 304 -5.90 14.21 -23.81
CA LEU A 304 -5.17 13.04 -24.34
C LEU A 304 -5.29 11.82 -23.42
N LEU A 305 -5.04 12.00 -22.12
CA LEU A 305 -5.02 10.89 -21.18
C LEU A 305 -6.41 10.22 -21.04
N ALA A 306 -7.47 11.03 -21.09
CA ALA A 306 -8.84 10.55 -21.06
C ALA A 306 -9.21 9.76 -22.32
N THR A 307 -8.84 10.25 -23.50
CA THR A 307 -9.13 9.57 -24.77
C THR A 307 -8.40 8.24 -24.88
N VAL A 308 -7.13 8.17 -24.46
CA VAL A 308 -6.35 6.90 -24.42
C VAL A 308 -7.03 5.88 -23.51
N THR A 309 -7.45 6.29 -22.31
CA THR A 309 -8.12 5.39 -21.35
C THR A 309 -9.44 4.84 -21.91
N VAL A 310 -10.25 5.69 -22.57
CA VAL A 310 -11.49 5.26 -23.23
C VAL A 310 -11.21 4.27 -24.36
N CYS A 311 -10.21 4.54 -25.20
CA CYS A 311 -9.79 3.63 -26.27
C CYS A 311 -9.38 2.26 -25.73
N LEU A 312 -8.53 2.21 -24.69
CA LEU A 312 -8.12 0.95 -24.04
C LEU A 312 -9.29 0.21 -23.38
N THR A 313 -10.24 0.94 -22.81
CA THR A 313 -11.44 0.33 -22.20
C THR A 313 -12.33 -0.32 -23.26
N LEU A 314 -12.51 0.33 -24.40
CA LEU A 314 -13.30 -0.21 -25.51
C LEU A 314 -12.64 -1.45 -26.12
N THR A 315 -11.31 -1.48 -26.25
CA THR A 315 -10.58 -2.67 -26.73
C THR A 315 -10.62 -3.81 -25.70
N ALA A 316 -10.44 -3.52 -24.41
CA ALA A 316 -10.60 -4.51 -23.34
C ALA A 316 -12.02 -5.11 -23.33
N LYS A 317 -13.06 -4.29 -23.54
CA LYS A 317 -14.45 -4.77 -23.66
C LYS A 317 -14.65 -5.68 -24.87
N ARG A 318 -14.03 -5.37 -26.01
CA ARG A 318 -14.05 -6.23 -27.21
C ARG A 318 -13.32 -7.56 -26.98
N MET A 319 -12.22 -7.56 -26.22
CA MET A 319 -11.51 -8.79 -25.82
C MET A 319 -12.32 -9.64 -24.84
N ALA A 320 -12.98 -9.02 -23.87
CA ALA A 320 -13.85 -9.71 -22.92
C ALA A 320 -15.02 -10.43 -23.62
N LYS A 321 -15.58 -9.83 -24.68
CA LYS A 321 -16.61 -10.49 -25.52
C LYS A 321 -16.12 -11.78 -26.19
N LYS A 322 -14.80 -11.97 -26.33
CA LYS A 322 -14.16 -13.18 -26.87
C LYS A 322 -13.56 -14.06 -25.75
N ASN A 323 -14.09 -13.97 -24.52
CA ASN A 323 -13.63 -14.71 -23.34
C ASN A 323 -12.16 -14.44 -22.93
N CYS A 324 -11.57 -13.32 -23.36
CA CYS A 324 -10.26 -12.86 -22.90
C CYS A 324 -10.44 -11.73 -21.88
N LEU A 325 -10.33 -12.07 -20.58
CA LEU A 325 -10.50 -11.11 -19.49
C LEU A 325 -9.19 -10.36 -19.22
N VAL A 326 -9.24 -9.04 -19.38
CA VAL A 326 -8.12 -8.15 -19.10
C VAL A 326 -8.29 -7.53 -17.72
N LYS A 327 -7.31 -7.73 -16.83
CA LYS A 327 -7.30 -7.13 -15.47
C LYS A 327 -6.71 -5.73 -15.43
N ASN A 328 -5.68 -5.47 -16.25
CA ASN A 328 -4.99 -4.19 -16.35
C ASN A 328 -5.14 -3.66 -17.77
N LEU A 329 -5.69 -2.46 -17.96
CA LEU A 329 -5.98 -1.90 -19.29
C LEU A 329 -4.72 -1.74 -20.16
N GLU A 330 -3.59 -1.41 -19.54
CA GLU A 330 -2.30 -1.26 -20.24
C GLU A 330 -1.81 -2.58 -20.87
N ALA A 331 -2.20 -3.73 -20.31
CA ALA A 331 -1.80 -5.04 -20.84
C ALA A 331 -2.38 -5.32 -22.24
N VAL A 332 -3.45 -4.62 -22.63
CA VAL A 332 -4.03 -4.74 -23.98
C VAL A 332 -3.03 -4.34 -25.05
N GLU A 333 -2.30 -3.24 -24.83
CA GLU A 333 -1.27 -2.78 -25.76
C GLU A 333 -0.03 -3.66 -25.68
N THR A 334 0.36 -4.07 -24.48
CA THR A 334 1.55 -4.91 -24.27
C THR A 334 1.47 -6.21 -25.09
N LEU A 335 0.28 -6.80 -25.22
CA LEU A 335 0.07 -7.98 -26.07
C LEU A 335 0.35 -7.70 -27.56
N GLY A 336 0.06 -6.48 -28.03
CA GLY A 336 0.35 -6.05 -29.40
C GLY A 336 1.83 -5.75 -29.66
N SER A 337 2.56 -5.29 -28.64
CA SER A 337 4.01 -5.02 -28.71
C SER A 337 4.88 -6.19 -28.23
N THR A 338 4.29 -7.35 -27.92
CA THR A 338 5.01 -8.54 -27.47
C THR A 338 5.84 -9.15 -28.61
N SER A 339 7.16 -9.24 -28.43
CA SER A 339 8.09 -9.85 -29.38
C SER A 339 8.46 -11.31 -29.05
N THR A 340 8.24 -11.75 -27.81
CA THR A 340 8.56 -13.11 -27.35
C THR A 340 7.48 -13.61 -26.40
N ILE A 341 6.96 -14.80 -26.67
CA ILE A 341 5.95 -15.46 -25.83
C ILE A 341 6.61 -16.61 -25.08
N CYS A 342 6.71 -16.47 -23.76
CA CYS A 342 7.09 -17.55 -22.86
C CYS A 342 5.82 -18.28 -22.42
N SER A 343 5.60 -19.49 -22.94
CA SER A 343 4.42 -20.29 -22.63
C SER A 343 4.79 -21.49 -21.75
N ASP A 344 3.97 -21.78 -20.75
CA ASP A 344 4.06 -23.05 -20.03
C ASP A 344 3.50 -24.19 -20.89
N LYS A 345 4.02 -25.40 -20.71
CA LYS A 345 3.56 -26.57 -21.47
C LYS A 345 2.29 -27.14 -20.87
N THR A 346 2.32 -27.46 -19.58
CA THR A 346 1.29 -28.28 -18.93
C THR A 346 0.10 -27.39 -18.55
N GLY A 347 -1.07 -27.65 -19.14
CA GLY A 347 -2.28 -26.85 -18.86
C GLY A 347 -2.37 -25.52 -19.58
N THR A 348 -1.37 -25.15 -20.39
CA THR A 348 -1.44 -23.98 -21.29
C THR A 348 -1.34 -24.42 -22.76
N LEU A 349 -0.23 -25.03 -23.19
CA LEU A 349 -0.13 -25.60 -24.54
C LEU A 349 -0.83 -26.97 -24.65
N THR A 350 -0.85 -27.72 -23.55
CA THR A 350 -1.46 -29.04 -23.47
C THR A 350 -2.71 -29.00 -22.60
N GLN A 351 -3.63 -29.93 -22.82
CA GLN A 351 -4.91 -30.02 -22.10
C GLN A 351 -4.78 -30.48 -20.63
N ASN A 352 -3.55 -30.68 -20.14
CA ASN A 352 -3.24 -31.27 -18.82
C ASN A 352 -4.02 -32.57 -18.56
N ARG A 353 -4.19 -33.37 -19.62
CA ARG A 353 -4.86 -34.67 -19.59
C ARG A 353 -4.05 -35.64 -20.42
N MET A 354 -3.91 -36.86 -19.91
CA MET A 354 -3.34 -37.97 -20.67
C MET A 354 -4.41 -38.48 -21.65
N THR A 355 -4.07 -38.53 -22.93
CA THR A 355 -4.95 -39.00 -24.01
C THR A 355 -4.17 -40.01 -24.86
N VAL A 356 -4.84 -41.07 -25.33
CA VAL A 356 -4.22 -42.04 -26.24
C VAL A 356 -3.84 -41.31 -27.53
N ALA A 357 -2.54 -41.27 -27.84
CA ALA A 357 -2.05 -40.60 -29.03
C ALA A 357 -1.89 -41.57 -30.20
N HIS A 358 -1.25 -42.71 -29.98
CA HIS A 358 -0.89 -43.66 -31.04
C HIS A 358 -1.17 -45.09 -30.58
N MET A 359 -1.51 -45.96 -31.52
CA MET A 359 -1.79 -47.37 -31.31
C MET A 359 -0.97 -48.19 -32.32
N TRP A 360 -0.56 -49.39 -31.95
CA TRP A 360 0.19 -50.27 -32.84
C TRP A 360 -0.51 -51.62 -32.95
N PHE A 361 -0.99 -51.94 -34.16
CA PHE A 361 -1.60 -53.22 -34.49
C PHE A 361 -1.48 -53.48 -36.00
N ASP A 362 -1.61 -54.75 -36.41
CA ASP A 362 -1.50 -55.17 -37.81
C ASP A 362 -0.20 -54.69 -38.50
N GLY A 363 0.89 -54.56 -37.72
CA GLY A 363 2.20 -54.09 -38.20
C GLY A 363 2.28 -52.60 -38.53
N GLN A 364 1.27 -51.80 -38.19
CA GLN A 364 1.19 -50.36 -38.50
C GLN A 364 1.02 -49.51 -37.24
N ILE A 365 1.54 -48.27 -37.27
CA ILE A 365 1.28 -47.25 -36.26
C ILE A 365 0.05 -46.45 -36.73
N ILE A 366 -0.96 -46.40 -35.87
CA ILE A 366 -2.21 -45.68 -36.12
C ILE A 366 -2.28 -44.49 -35.16
N GLU A 367 -2.50 -43.30 -35.71
CA GLU A 367 -2.70 -42.08 -34.94
C GLU A 367 -4.16 -41.96 -34.48
N ALA A 368 -4.35 -41.70 -33.19
CA ALA A 368 -5.66 -41.46 -32.59
C ALA A 368 -5.92 -39.95 -32.47
N ASP A 369 -7.21 -39.59 -32.42
CA ASP A 369 -7.61 -38.21 -32.27
C ASP A 369 -7.37 -37.69 -30.84
N THR A 370 -6.42 -36.76 -30.71
CA THR A 370 -6.05 -36.11 -29.45
C THR A 370 -6.73 -34.75 -29.23
N SER A 371 -7.57 -34.32 -30.16
CA SER A 371 -8.27 -33.04 -30.08
C SER A 371 -9.43 -33.07 -29.07
N GLU A 372 -9.65 -31.95 -28.36
CA GLU A 372 -10.74 -31.85 -27.36
C GLU A 372 -12.13 -32.04 -27.97
N ASN A 373 -12.30 -31.61 -29.22
CA ASN A 373 -13.58 -31.61 -29.92
C ASN A 373 -13.77 -32.84 -30.83
N GLN A 374 -12.84 -33.79 -30.78
CA GLN A 374 -12.85 -35.00 -31.61
C GLN A 374 -12.99 -34.70 -33.12
N SER A 375 -12.21 -33.74 -33.60
CA SER A 375 -12.20 -33.26 -34.99
C SER A 375 -11.06 -33.84 -35.85
N GLY A 376 -10.25 -34.73 -35.30
CA GLY A 376 -9.05 -35.29 -35.91
C GLY A 376 -9.32 -36.50 -36.82
N ALA A 377 -8.23 -37.15 -37.22
CA ALA A 377 -8.26 -38.29 -38.13
C ALA A 377 -9.02 -39.48 -37.51
N GLN A 378 -9.90 -40.07 -38.30
CA GLN A 378 -10.55 -41.34 -37.94
C GLN A 378 -9.71 -42.51 -38.45
N TYR A 379 -9.59 -43.54 -37.62
CA TYR A 379 -8.90 -44.79 -37.95
C TYR A 379 -9.91 -45.94 -38.13
N ASP A 380 -9.47 -46.98 -38.83
CA ASP A 380 -10.31 -48.14 -39.11
C ASP A 380 -10.60 -48.96 -37.84
N LYS A 381 -11.87 -48.98 -37.44
CA LYS A 381 -12.38 -49.74 -36.29
C LYS A 381 -12.87 -51.14 -36.68
N THR A 382 -12.78 -51.52 -37.96
CA THR A 382 -13.30 -52.80 -38.44
C THR A 382 -12.30 -53.95 -38.31
N SER A 383 -11.00 -53.64 -38.28
CA SER A 383 -9.92 -54.64 -38.21
C SER A 383 -10.02 -55.55 -36.98
N LEU A 384 -9.59 -56.80 -37.15
CA LEU A 384 -9.56 -57.79 -36.07
C LEU A 384 -8.52 -57.40 -35.00
N GLY A 385 -7.38 -56.86 -35.43
CA GLY A 385 -6.33 -56.35 -34.53
C GLY A 385 -6.86 -55.25 -33.60
N TRP A 386 -7.60 -54.29 -34.15
CA TRP A 386 -8.26 -53.24 -33.35
C TRP A 386 -9.27 -53.82 -32.35
N LYS A 387 -10.17 -54.71 -32.79
CA LYS A 387 -11.21 -55.28 -31.91
C LYS A 387 -10.62 -56.05 -30.74
N ALA A 388 -9.54 -56.79 -30.97
CA ALA A 388 -8.82 -57.49 -29.92
C ALA A 388 -8.14 -56.51 -28.95
N LEU A 389 -7.40 -55.52 -29.48
CA LEU A 389 -6.71 -54.51 -28.67
C LEU A 389 -7.68 -53.68 -27.82
N CYS A 390 -8.77 -53.20 -28.42
CA CYS A 390 -9.82 -52.44 -27.76
C CYS A 390 -10.47 -53.25 -26.63
N ARG A 391 -10.77 -54.54 -26.87
CA ARG A 391 -11.31 -55.43 -25.82
C ARG A 391 -10.34 -55.60 -24.66
N VAL A 392 -9.05 -55.79 -24.94
CA VAL A 392 -8.02 -55.91 -23.88
C VAL A 392 -7.91 -54.61 -23.09
N ALA A 393 -7.90 -53.45 -23.76
CA ALA A 393 -7.85 -52.14 -23.10
C ALA A 393 -9.06 -51.89 -22.20
N CYS A 394 -10.27 -52.24 -22.65
CA CYS A 394 -11.48 -52.08 -21.85
C CYS A 394 -11.55 -53.04 -20.65
N LEU A 395 -11.17 -54.32 -20.83
CA LEU A 395 -11.29 -55.33 -19.77
C LEU A 395 -10.14 -55.28 -18.76
N CYS A 396 -8.94 -54.89 -19.18
CA CYS A 396 -7.75 -54.79 -18.33
C CYS A 396 -7.60 -53.39 -17.70
N SER A 397 -8.70 -52.65 -17.57
CA SER A 397 -8.73 -51.33 -16.95
C SER A 397 -9.53 -51.36 -15.65
N ARG A 398 -9.08 -50.59 -14.66
CA ARG A 398 -9.82 -50.33 -13.40
C ARG A 398 -10.42 -48.92 -13.37
N ALA A 399 -10.47 -48.25 -14.51
CA ALA A 399 -10.98 -46.90 -14.59
C ALA A 399 -12.50 -46.88 -14.77
N GLU A 400 -13.16 -46.08 -13.95
CA GLU A 400 -14.61 -45.90 -13.96
C GLU A 400 -14.97 -44.42 -14.00
N PHE A 401 -15.98 -44.06 -14.80
CA PHE A 401 -16.52 -42.70 -14.80
C PHE A 401 -17.27 -42.40 -13.51
N LYS A 402 -17.17 -41.15 -13.02
CA LYS A 402 -18.02 -40.71 -11.91
C LYS A 402 -19.50 -40.65 -12.32
N MET A 403 -20.38 -40.91 -11.36
CA MET A 403 -21.83 -40.89 -11.54
C MET A 403 -22.34 -39.47 -11.89
N GLY A 404 -23.41 -39.39 -12.70
CA GLY A 404 -24.11 -38.13 -13.00
C GLY A 404 -23.56 -37.30 -14.16
N GLN A 405 -22.62 -37.83 -14.95
CA GLN A 405 -21.90 -37.08 -15.99
C GLN A 405 -22.30 -37.41 -17.44
N GLN A 406 -23.50 -37.98 -17.65
CA GLN A 406 -23.94 -38.47 -18.97
C GLN A 406 -24.11 -37.35 -20.01
N SER A 407 -24.45 -36.13 -19.59
CA SER A 407 -24.63 -34.97 -20.46
C SER A 407 -23.32 -34.32 -20.91
N MET A 408 -22.18 -34.67 -20.29
CA MET A 408 -20.88 -34.10 -20.65
C MET A 408 -20.20 -34.89 -21.77
N PRO A 409 -19.41 -34.22 -22.64
CA PRO A 409 -18.55 -34.89 -23.62
C PRO A 409 -17.63 -35.91 -22.94
N ILE A 410 -17.41 -37.07 -23.58
CA ILE A 410 -16.67 -38.21 -23.00
C ILE A 410 -15.32 -37.77 -22.46
N LEU A 411 -14.53 -37.02 -23.25
CA LEU A 411 -13.22 -36.52 -22.84
C LEU A 411 -13.29 -35.65 -21.59
N LYS A 412 -14.36 -34.88 -21.35
CA LYS A 412 -14.46 -33.96 -20.21
C LYS A 412 -14.98 -34.61 -18.92
N ARG A 413 -15.34 -35.89 -18.96
CA ARG A 413 -15.81 -36.63 -17.78
C ARG A 413 -14.68 -36.86 -16.78
N GLU A 414 -15.02 -36.92 -15.51
CA GLU A 414 -14.11 -37.27 -14.43
C GLU A 414 -14.04 -38.79 -14.29
N VAL A 415 -12.83 -39.29 -14.08
CA VAL A 415 -12.54 -40.72 -14.01
C VAL A 415 -11.90 -41.04 -12.65
N ASN A 416 -12.40 -42.07 -11.98
CA ASN A 416 -11.82 -42.62 -10.77
C ASN A 416 -10.71 -43.60 -11.13
N ALA A 417 -9.53 -43.09 -11.50
CA ALA A 417 -8.37 -43.92 -11.81
C ALA A 417 -7.07 -43.09 -11.79
N PRO A 418 -5.89 -43.74 -11.77
CA PRO A 418 -4.63 -43.08 -12.10
C PRO A 418 -4.67 -42.49 -13.52
N ASN A 419 -3.96 -41.38 -13.75
CA ASN A 419 -3.99 -40.61 -15.02
C ASN A 419 -3.70 -41.44 -16.28
N ILE A 420 -2.89 -42.50 -16.19
CA ILE A 420 -2.60 -43.40 -17.34
C ILE A 420 -3.80 -44.30 -17.64
N VAL A 421 -4.53 -44.72 -16.61
CA VAL A 421 -5.67 -45.63 -16.76
C VAL A 421 -6.91 -44.83 -17.20
N SER A 422 -7.00 -43.55 -16.81
CA SER A 422 -8.08 -42.68 -17.28
C SER A 422 -8.05 -42.41 -18.78
N SER A 423 -6.88 -42.45 -19.44
CA SER A 423 -6.81 -42.27 -20.89
C SER A 423 -7.42 -43.44 -21.66
N PHE A 424 -7.53 -44.63 -21.06
CA PHE A 424 -8.19 -45.80 -21.66
C PHE A 424 -9.69 -45.85 -21.38
N ALA A 425 -10.18 -45.08 -20.39
CA ALA A 425 -11.61 -44.95 -20.12
C ALA A 425 -12.30 -44.00 -21.11
N HIS A 426 -11.57 -42.96 -21.54
CA HIS A 426 -11.97 -42.04 -22.60
C HIS A 426 -11.75 -42.65 -23.98
#